data_AF-A0A814A482-F1
#
_entry.id   AF-A0A814A482-F1
#
_cell.length_a   1.000
_cell.length_b   1.000
_cell.length_c   1.000
_cell.angle_alpha   90.00
_cell.angle_beta   90.00
_cell.angle_gamma   90.00
#
_symmetry.space_group_name_H-M   'P 1'
#
loop_
_entity.id
_entity.type
_entity.pdbx_description
1 polymer ?
#
loop_
_entity_poly.entity_id
_entity_poly.type
_entity_poly.pdbx_seq_one_letter_code
_entity_poly.pdbx_strand_id
1 'polypeptide(L)'
;MNNNHSNCILVNNSYICIADSPIIEKSLFISIFSILLVIVMFIGVVGNLLVIYVVLNYGRLKTVTNTYLLHLALSDLVFLSGIPFFVSSLITRAWIFGGFVCKLFFLTQGVNQFTSIIILALLSFDRYLAVCHSSKSVTWRSRVNPNLLLILTWILSFILMLPIIAFTAIQNTSPTKVQCTINFPYSESRVLYSIFVAYTSTITFVLPLSLMTYFYIQIVRRLKHQVSQQHRRSRTSIRTRRKVSVLVLAVISVHICCCSPYWAFQVITTSELLPQTSSILVPTSSISQFLLFVNSSTNPIVYAFLSEIFRLSFKRVFYCCLSTNDNQFLHEKTAIKRNLALPSARNNISTRTKKQKIPMKTIISDNNNSDMNLNNQRLSITTKQTNLMYEQSRHSSLAPTMSIFSSEASFVSEL
;
A
#
# COMPACT_ATOMS: atom_id res chain seq x y z
N MET A 1 2.48 -29.75 49.87
CA MET A 1 1.53 -28.65 49.63
C MET A 1 2.35 -27.37 49.67
N ASN A 2 2.64 -26.73 48.53
CA ASN A 2 3.38 -25.46 48.49
C ASN A 2 2.43 -24.35 48.05
N ASN A 3 2.41 -23.25 48.80
CA ASN A 3 1.38 -22.23 48.71
C ASN A 3 1.73 -21.14 47.69
N ASN A 4 1.00 -21.10 46.57
CA ASN A 4 1.03 -19.97 45.64
C ASN A 4 0.16 -18.82 46.18
N HIS A 5 0.71 -18.01 47.09
CA HIS A 5 0.03 -16.82 47.64
C HIS A 5 0.61 -15.47 47.14
N SER A 6 1.38 -15.47 46.05
CA SER A 6 2.00 -14.27 45.46
C SER A 6 1.00 -13.14 45.12
N ASN A 7 -0.25 -13.50 44.78
CA ASN A 7 -1.26 -12.60 44.23
C ASN A 7 -2.50 -12.42 45.15
N CYS A 8 -2.35 -12.60 46.46
CA CYS A 8 -3.45 -12.48 47.43
C CYS A 8 -3.29 -11.32 48.41
N ILE A 9 -4.30 -10.44 48.48
CA ILE A 9 -4.36 -9.31 49.41
C ILE A 9 -5.20 -9.72 50.62
N LEU A 10 -4.70 -9.51 51.83
CA LEU A 10 -5.48 -9.74 53.06
C LEU A 10 -6.42 -8.55 53.31
N VAL A 11 -7.73 -8.81 53.39
CA VAL A 11 -8.75 -7.81 53.73
C VAL A 11 -9.71 -8.44 54.75
N ASN A 12 -9.89 -7.81 55.91
CA ASN A 12 -10.76 -8.29 57.00
C ASN A 12 -10.59 -9.79 57.32
N ASN A 13 -9.36 -10.21 57.65
CA ASN A 13 -8.95 -11.60 57.92
C ASN A 13 -9.28 -12.63 56.81
N SER A 14 -9.59 -12.16 55.59
CA SER A 14 -9.85 -12.98 54.42
C SER A 14 -8.82 -12.70 53.33
N TYR A 15 -8.27 -13.74 52.71
CA TYR A 15 -7.37 -13.58 51.56
C TYR A 15 -8.20 -13.40 50.28
N ILE A 16 -8.15 -12.21 49.69
CA ILE A 16 -8.70 -11.92 48.37
C ILE A 16 -7.60 -12.13 47.35
N CYS A 17 -7.59 -13.30 46.71
CA CYS A 17 -6.67 -13.60 45.62
C CYS A 17 -7.14 -12.97 44.32
N ILE A 18 -6.31 -12.10 43.74
CA ILE A 18 -6.50 -11.61 42.37
C ILE A 18 -6.18 -12.80 41.46
N ALA A 19 -7.21 -13.41 40.90
CA ALA A 19 -7.02 -14.47 39.92
C ALA A 19 -6.27 -13.90 38.71
N ASP A 20 -5.08 -14.42 38.43
CA ASP A 20 -4.46 -14.24 37.13
C ASP A 20 -5.45 -14.65 36.04
N SER A 21 -5.83 -13.68 35.21
CA SER A 21 -6.58 -13.92 33.95
C SER A 21 -6.13 -15.23 33.32
N PRO A 22 -6.99 -16.27 33.29
CA PRO A 22 -6.54 -17.65 33.25
C PRO A 22 -5.69 -17.91 32.02
N ILE A 23 -4.62 -18.68 32.18
CA ILE A 23 -3.64 -18.99 31.13
C ILE A 23 -4.33 -19.52 29.86
N ILE A 24 -5.47 -20.18 30.05
CA ILE A 24 -6.40 -20.68 29.02
C ILE A 24 -6.96 -19.53 28.15
N GLU A 25 -7.48 -18.44 28.72
CA GLU A 25 -8.01 -17.29 27.97
C GLU A 25 -6.94 -16.64 27.09
N LYS A 26 -5.74 -16.43 27.63
CA LYS A 26 -4.59 -15.90 26.88
C LYS A 26 -4.19 -16.83 25.72
N SER A 27 -4.26 -18.15 25.92
CA SER A 27 -3.94 -19.13 24.87
C SER A 27 -5.03 -19.22 23.78
N LEU A 28 -6.30 -19.18 24.18
CA LEU A 28 -7.45 -19.15 23.26
C LEU A 28 -7.43 -17.89 22.41
N PHE A 29 -7.17 -16.72 23.02
CA PHE A 29 -7.01 -15.46 22.29
C PHE A 29 -5.92 -15.55 21.23
N ILE A 30 -4.71 -15.99 21.59
CA ILE A 30 -3.59 -16.16 20.64
C ILE A 30 -3.96 -17.11 19.50
N SER A 31 -4.64 -18.22 19.79
CA SER A 31 -5.05 -19.21 18.80
C SER A 31 -6.07 -18.65 17.81
N ILE A 32 -7.16 -18.04 18.31
CA ILE A 32 -8.21 -17.42 17.48
C ILE A 32 -7.61 -16.29 16.63
N PHE A 33 -6.80 -15.42 17.25
CA PHE A 33 -6.15 -14.30 16.57
C PHE A 33 -5.17 -14.76 15.48
N SER A 34 -4.41 -15.84 15.72
CA SER A 34 -3.53 -16.45 14.72
C SER A 34 -4.33 -17.03 13.53
N ILE A 35 -5.47 -17.68 13.78
CA ILE A 35 -6.36 -18.18 12.72
C ILE A 35 -6.90 -17.00 11.89
N LEU A 36 -7.35 -15.91 12.52
CA LEU A 36 -7.82 -14.72 11.82
C LEU A 36 -6.71 -14.08 10.96
N LEU A 37 -5.48 -14.00 11.47
CA LEU A 37 -4.31 -13.52 10.71
C LEU A 37 -4.04 -14.39 9.47
N VAL A 38 -4.11 -15.72 9.59
CA VAL A 38 -3.92 -16.65 8.45
C VAL A 38 -5.05 -16.50 7.41
N ILE A 39 -6.30 -16.31 7.85
CA ILE A 39 -7.43 -16.05 6.95
C ILE A 39 -7.23 -14.72 6.19
N VAL A 40 -6.84 -13.66 6.90
CA VAL A 40 -6.52 -12.35 6.30
C VAL A 40 -5.38 -12.46 5.30
N MET A 41 -4.29 -13.15 5.66
CA MET A 41 -3.17 -13.45 4.76
C MET A 41 -3.63 -14.16 3.49
N PHE A 42 -4.44 -15.22 3.61
CA PHE A 42 -4.91 -15.98 2.45
C PHE A 42 -5.77 -15.12 1.51
N ILE A 43 -6.75 -14.38 2.06
CA ILE A 43 -7.62 -13.47 1.31
C ILE A 43 -6.79 -12.40 0.59
N GLY A 44 -5.87 -11.76 1.31
CA GLY A 44 -5.02 -10.70 0.78
C GLY A 44 -4.03 -11.19 -0.27
N VAL A 45 -3.40 -12.36 -0.09
CA VAL A 45 -2.47 -12.94 -1.06
C VAL A 45 -3.20 -13.34 -2.34
N VAL A 46 -4.29 -14.10 -2.24
CA VAL A 46 -5.09 -14.52 -3.42
C VAL A 46 -5.63 -13.29 -4.16
N GLY A 47 -6.16 -12.31 -3.43
CA GLY A 47 -6.69 -11.08 -4.02
C GLY A 47 -5.62 -10.25 -4.75
N ASN A 48 -4.47 -10.01 -4.13
CA ASN A 48 -3.41 -9.18 -4.72
C ASN A 48 -2.68 -9.89 -5.87
N LEU A 49 -2.45 -11.21 -5.76
CA LEU A 49 -1.96 -12.01 -6.89
C LEU A 49 -2.93 -11.96 -8.08
N LEU A 50 -4.25 -11.98 -7.85
CA LEU A 50 -5.22 -11.84 -8.93
C LEU A 50 -5.18 -10.45 -9.57
N VAL A 51 -5.01 -9.37 -8.80
CA VAL A 51 -4.81 -8.02 -9.35
C VAL A 51 -3.58 -8.00 -10.28
N ILE A 52 -2.45 -8.56 -9.84
CA ILE A 52 -1.23 -8.67 -10.64
C ILE A 52 -1.49 -9.47 -11.93
N TYR A 53 -2.05 -10.67 -11.81
CA TYR A 53 -2.37 -11.53 -12.94
C TYR A 53 -3.25 -10.83 -13.98
N VAL A 54 -4.32 -10.15 -13.55
CA VAL A 54 -5.27 -9.46 -14.43
C VAL A 54 -4.61 -8.26 -15.13
N VAL A 55 -3.80 -7.47 -14.43
CA VAL A 55 -3.15 -6.28 -15.04
C VAL A 55 -2.06 -6.68 -16.03
N LEU A 56 -1.28 -7.73 -15.75
CA LEU A 56 -0.18 -8.17 -16.62
C LEU A 56 -0.67 -8.87 -17.89
N ASN A 57 -1.62 -9.81 -17.77
CA ASN A 57 -2.06 -10.65 -18.89
C ASN A 57 -3.01 -9.94 -19.87
N TYR A 58 -3.80 -8.97 -19.40
CA TYR A 58 -4.76 -8.27 -20.25
C TYR A 58 -4.17 -6.93 -20.72
N GLY A 59 -3.54 -6.91 -21.90
CA GLY A 59 -2.86 -5.70 -22.42
C GLY A 59 -3.70 -4.41 -22.46
N ARG A 60 -5.03 -4.53 -22.63
CA ARG A 60 -5.97 -3.38 -22.54
C ARG A 60 -6.10 -2.76 -21.15
N LEU A 61 -5.59 -3.44 -20.11
CA LEU A 61 -5.53 -2.97 -18.73
C LEU A 61 -4.19 -2.34 -18.37
N LYS A 62 -3.23 -2.20 -19.31
CA LYS A 62 -1.97 -1.45 -19.09
C LYS A 62 -2.19 0.07 -19.13
N THR A 63 -3.01 0.57 -18.21
CA THR A 63 -3.32 2.00 -18.02
C THR A 63 -2.62 2.54 -16.77
N VAL A 64 -2.30 3.83 -16.73
CA VAL A 64 -1.67 4.53 -15.58
C VAL A 64 -2.29 4.11 -14.23
N THR A 65 -3.63 4.13 -14.14
CA THR A 65 -4.36 3.74 -12.93
C THR A 65 -4.12 2.29 -12.53
N ASN A 66 -4.05 1.39 -13.51
CA ASN A 66 -3.84 -0.04 -13.24
C ASN A 66 -2.36 -0.36 -12.97
N THR A 67 -1.41 0.42 -13.49
CA THR A 67 -0.01 0.38 -13.05
C THR A 67 0.10 0.74 -11.56
N TYR A 68 -0.65 1.76 -11.10
CA TYR A 68 -0.72 2.08 -9.67
C TYR A 68 -1.31 0.92 -8.86
N LEU A 69 -2.40 0.28 -9.32
CA LEU A 69 -2.95 -0.93 -8.68
C LEU A 69 -1.97 -2.11 -8.65
N LEU A 70 -1.14 -2.27 -9.68
CA LEU A 70 -0.10 -3.30 -9.75
C LEU A 70 0.97 -3.10 -8.66
N HIS A 71 1.50 -1.89 -8.52
CA HIS A 71 2.50 -1.60 -7.48
C HIS A 71 1.91 -1.62 -6.07
N LEU A 72 0.63 -1.25 -5.90
CA LEU A 72 -0.08 -1.42 -4.63
C LEU A 72 -0.19 -2.90 -4.25
N ALA A 73 -0.61 -3.76 -5.19
CA ALA A 73 -0.70 -5.20 -4.95
C ALA A 73 0.67 -5.84 -4.65
N LEU A 74 1.75 -5.40 -5.31
CA LEU A 74 3.12 -5.83 -4.98
C LEU A 74 3.53 -5.39 -3.56
N SER A 75 3.25 -4.14 -3.20
CA SER A 75 3.47 -3.61 -1.84
C SER A 75 2.71 -4.42 -0.79
N ASP A 76 1.45 -4.74 -1.04
CA ASP A 76 0.60 -5.49 -0.13
C ASP A 76 1.04 -6.95 0.01
N LEU A 77 1.54 -7.60 -1.04
CA LEU A 77 2.11 -8.95 -0.92
C LEU A 77 3.37 -8.99 -0.04
N VAL A 78 4.25 -7.99 -0.15
CA VAL A 78 5.43 -7.87 0.74
C VAL A 78 5.00 -7.62 2.18
N PHE A 79 3.93 -6.88 2.40
CA PHE A 79 3.39 -6.63 3.74
C PHE A 79 2.78 -7.89 4.38
N LEU A 80 1.96 -8.61 3.61
CA LEU A 80 1.28 -9.82 4.05
C LEU A 80 2.25 -11.00 4.27
N SER A 81 3.42 -11.02 3.62
CA SER A 81 4.47 -12.00 3.91
C SER A 81 5.11 -11.82 5.30
N GLY A 82 4.83 -10.71 5.99
CA GLY A 82 5.14 -10.53 7.41
C GLY A 82 4.26 -11.37 8.36
N ILE A 83 3.05 -11.77 7.94
CA ILE A 83 2.09 -12.45 8.82
C ILE A 83 2.64 -13.77 9.39
N PRO A 84 3.31 -14.66 8.63
CA PRO A 84 3.91 -15.89 9.19
C PRO A 84 4.94 -15.61 10.30
N PHE A 85 5.77 -14.57 10.18
CA PHE A 85 6.73 -14.18 11.21
C PHE A 85 6.02 -13.68 12.47
N PHE A 86 4.97 -12.86 12.30
CA PHE A 86 4.16 -12.35 13.39
C PHE A 86 3.39 -13.47 14.12
N VAL A 87 2.70 -14.35 13.38
CA VAL A 87 2.00 -15.53 13.92
C VAL A 87 2.96 -16.47 14.64
N SER A 88 4.14 -16.75 14.07
CA SER A 88 5.16 -17.54 14.75
C SER A 88 5.56 -16.90 16.09
N SER A 89 5.85 -15.59 16.10
CA SER A 89 6.24 -14.86 17.31
C SER A 89 5.14 -14.82 18.39
N LEU A 90 3.87 -14.86 17.99
CA LEU A 90 2.72 -14.94 18.90
C LEU A 90 2.58 -16.34 19.53
N ILE A 91 2.74 -17.41 18.73
CA ILE A 91 2.60 -18.80 19.19
C ILE A 91 3.77 -19.20 20.10
N THR A 92 5.01 -18.95 19.69
CA THR A 92 6.21 -19.24 20.50
C THR A 92 6.35 -18.32 21.70
N ARG A 93 5.68 -17.15 21.67
CA ARG A 93 5.89 -16.01 22.57
C ARG A 93 7.37 -15.56 22.58
N ALA A 94 8.06 -15.71 21.44
CA ALA A 94 9.46 -15.37 21.26
C ALA A 94 9.83 -15.16 19.78
N TRP A 95 10.69 -14.18 19.50
CA TRP A 95 11.24 -13.91 18.18
C TRP A 95 12.43 -14.83 17.86
N ILE A 96 12.19 -15.86 17.05
CA ILE A 96 13.20 -16.89 16.73
C ILE A 96 14.04 -16.59 15.46
N PHE A 97 13.73 -15.52 14.73
CA PHE A 97 14.34 -15.22 13.42
C PHE A 97 15.59 -14.33 13.48
N GLY A 98 16.07 -13.98 14.68
CA GLY A 98 17.26 -13.16 14.89
C GLY A 98 17.10 -11.67 14.54
N GLY A 99 18.14 -10.89 14.84
CA GLY A 99 18.12 -9.42 14.77
C GLY A 99 18.02 -8.84 13.36
N PHE A 100 18.58 -9.50 12.34
CA PHE A 100 18.49 -9.05 10.95
C PHE A 100 17.04 -9.11 10.45
N VAL A 101 16.37 -10.25 10.61
CA VAL A 101 14.97 -10.42 10.19
C VAL A 101 14.05 -9.53 11.01
N CYS A 102 14.36 -9.28 12.29
CA CYS A 102 13.61 -8.31 13.12
C CYS A 102 13.61 -6.90 12.50
N LYS A 103 14.80 -6.38 12.14
CA LYS A 103 14.94 -5.08 11.47
C LYS A 103 14.27 -5.07 10.08
N LEU A 104 14.43 -6.14 9.30
CA LEU A 104 13.82 -6.29 7.97
C LEU A 104 12.28 -6.36 8.02
N PHE A 105 11.72 -7.00 9.05
CA PHE A 105 10.29 -7.05 9.30
C PHE A 105 9.74 -5.63 9.50
N PHE A 106 10.18 -4.90 10.53
CA PHE A 106 9.68 -3.54 10.77
C PHE A 106 9.95 -2.57 9.61
N LEU A 107 11.09 -2.71 8.90
CA LEU A 107 11.37 -1.94 7.70
C LEU A 107 10.36 -2.22 6.58
N THR A 108 10.13 -3.49 6.21
CA THR A 108 9.19 -3.84 5.12
C THR A 108 7.74 -3.49 5.48
N GLN A 109 7.35 -3.64 6.75
CA GLN A 109 6.02 -3.23 7.24
C GLN A 109 5.80 -1.71 7.04
N GLY A 110 6.76 -0.88 7.47
CA GLY A 110 6.66 0.58 7.27
C GLY A 110 6.79 1.02 5.81
N VAL A 111 7.64 0.37 5.01
CA VAL A 111 7.81 0.69 3.58
C VAL A 111 6.52 0.42 2.80
N ASN A 112 5.76 -0.63 3.12
CA ASN A 112 4.40 -0.78 2.60
C ASN A 112 3.55 0.43 2.98
N GLN A 113 3.51 0.81 4.26
CA GLN A 113 2.61 1.85 4.74
C GLN A 113 2.82 3.18 3.98
N PHE A 114 4.08 3.58 3.76
CA PHE A 114 4.43 4.74 2.92
C PHE A 114 4.12 4.52 1.43
N THR A 115 4.51 3.38 0.85
CA THR A 115 4.32 3.10 -0.59
C THR A 115 2.83 3.09 -0.93
N SER A 116 2.04 2.34 -0.16
CA SER A 116 0.61 2.16 -0.35
C SER A 116 -0.16 3.47 -0.23
N ILE A 117 0.12 4.31 0.78
CA ILE A 117 -0.61 5.59 0.92
C ILE A 117 -0.22 6.63 -0.14
N ILE A 118 1.05 6.69 -0.56
CA ILE A 118 1.45 7.55 -1.68
C ILE A 118 0.75 7.09 -2.97
N ILE A 119 0.68 5.78 -3.23
CA ILE A 119 -0.05 5.23 -4.38
C ILE A 119 -1.55 5.55 -4.31
N LEU A 120 -2.19 5.46 -3.14
CA LEU A 120 -3.59 5.84 -2.95
C LEU A 120 -3.81 7.35 -3.17
N ALA A 121 -2.89 8.21 -2.74
CA ALA A 121 -2.93 9.65 -3.01
C ALA A 121 -2.78 9.95 -4.52
N LEU A 122 -1.86 9.25 -5.21
CA LEU A 122 -1.68 9.34 -6.67
C LEU A 122 -2.92 8.85 -7.44
N LEU A 123 -3.55 7.76 -7.00
CA LEU A 123 -4.84 7.29 -7.52
C LEU A 123 -5.91 8.37 -7.37
N SER A 124 -6.01 8.98 -6.19
CA SER A 124 -6.98 10.03 -5.89
C SER A 124 -6.76 11.29 -6.73
N PHE A 125 -5.51 11.71 -6.92
CA PHE A 125 -5.15 12.81 -7.81
C PHE A 125 -5.47 12.51 -9.28
N ASP A 126 -5.15 11.30 -9.76
CA ASP A 126 -5.48 10.87 -11.13
C ASP A 126 -7.01 10.82 -11.38
N ARG A 127 -7.81 10.43 -10.37
CA ARG A 127 -9.28 10.54 -10.43
C ARG A 127 -9.76 12.00 -10.44
N TYR A 128 -9.18 12.86 -9.59
CA TYR A 128 -9.50 14.28 -9.55
C TYR A 128 -9.21 14.96 -10.90
N LEU A 129 -8.04 14.74 -11.49
CA LEU A 129 -7.73 15.24 -12.83
C LEU A 129 -8.72 14.70 -13.86
N ALA A 130 -9.00 13.40 -13.88
CA ALA A 130 -9.90 12.80 -14.87
C ALA A 130 -11.33 13.35 -14.80
N VAL A 131 -11.85 13.66 -13.61
CA VAL A 131 -13.23 14.15 -13.40
C VAL A 131 -13.34 15.67 -13.47
N CYS A 132 -12.47 16.39 -12.78
CA CYS A 132 -12.56 17.85 -12.65
C CYS A 132 -11.89 18.58 -13.83
N HIS A 133 -10.75 18.08 -14.31
CA HIS A 133 -9.87 18.74 -15.29
C HIS A 133 -9.53 17.81 -16.47
N SER A 134 -10.55 17.28 -17.15
CA SER A 134 -10.39 16.22 -18.15
C SER A 134 -9.34 16.52 -19.24
N SER A 135 -9.23 17.78 -19.69
CA SER A 135 -8.20 18.18 -20.66
C SER A 135 -6.79 18.11 -20.08
N LYS A 136 -6.58 18.60 -18.85
CA LYS A 136 -5.29 18.50 -18.14
C LYS A 136 -4.91 17.05 -17.85
N SER A 137 -5.89 16.17 -17.61
CA SER A 137 -5.67 14.73 -17.40
C SER A 137 -5.01 14.06 -18.62
N VAL A 138 -5.38 14.44 -19.84
CA VAL A 138 -4.75 13.92 -21.07
C VAL A 138 -3.29 14.41 -21.18
N THR A 139 -3.04 15.71 -21.00
CA THR A 139 -1.68 16.28 -21.04
C THR A 139 -0.78 15.68 -19.96
N TRP A 140 -1.29 15.52 -18.73
CA TRP A 140 -0.55 14.91 -17.62
C TRP A 140 -0.12 13.48 -17.95
N ARG A 141 -1.05 12.63 -18.40
CA ARG A 141 -0.77 11.23 -18.75
C ARG A 141 0.11 11.04 -19.99
N SER A 142 0.23 12.08 -20.83
CA SER A 142 1.16 12.10 -21.96
C SER A 142 2.60 12.46 -21.55
N ARG A 143 2.77 13.27 -20.49
CA ARG A 143 4.09 13.76 -20.04
C ARG A 143 4.69 12.95 -18.90
N VAL A 144 3.87 12.38 -18.02
CA VAL A 144 4.33 11.69 -16.81
C VAL A 144 4.44 10.19 -17.07
N ASN A 145 5.66 9.66 -16.96
CA ASN A 145 5.90 8.22 -16.95
C ASN A 145 5.48 7.64 -15.59
N PRO A 146 4.42 6.79 -15.52
CA PRO A 146 3.93 6.25 -14.25
C PRO A 146 4.93 5.31 -13.59
N ASN A 147 5.75 4.59 -14.37
CA ASN A 147 6.73 3.65 -13.81
C ASN A 147 7.84 4.40 -13.08
N LEU A 148 8.33 5.51 -13.65
CA LEU A 148 9.32 6.38 -12.99
C LEU A 148 8.77 6.97 -11.68
N LEU A 149 7.53 7.48 -11.71
CA LEU A 149 6.86 8.02 -10.53
C LEU A 149 6.71 6.97 -9.41
N LEU A 150 6.41 5.73 -9.77
CA LEU A 150 6.31 4.62 -8.82
C LEU A 150 7.69 4.19 -8.29
N ILE A 151 8.72 4.10 -9.13
CA ILE A 151 10.09 3.81 -8.69
C ILE A 151 10.57 4.88 -7.68
N LEU A 152 10.32 6.16 -7.96
CA LEU A 152 10.60 7.25 -7.01
C LEU A 152 9.77 7.12 -5.73
N THR A 153 8.52 6.67 -5.80
CA THR A 153 7.68 6.39 -4.62
C THR A 153 8.28 5.29 -3.75
N TRP A 154 8.77 4.19 -4.35
CA TRP A 154 9.44 3.11 -3.63
C TRP A 154 10.73 3.59 -2.96
N ILE A 155 11.62 4.28 -3.71
CA ILE A 155 12.88 4.83 -3.17
C ILE A 155 12.61 5.79 -2.01
N LEU A 156 11.65 6.72 -2.17
CA LEU A 156 11.26 7.65 -1.11
C LEU A 156 10.71 6.92 0.13
N SER A 157 9.88 5.89 -0.07
CA SER A 157 9.30 5.09 1.03
C SER A 157 10.36 4.32 1.80
N PHE A 158 11.37 3.76 1.11
CA PHE A 158 12.54 3.16 1.75
C PHE A 158 13.31 4.20 2.56
N ILE A 159 13.70 5.33 1.97
CA ILE A 159 14.48 6.40 2.64
C ILE A 159 13.76 6.90 3.90
N LEU A 160 12.47 7.22 3.80
CA LEU A 160 11.67 7.72 4.92
C LEU A 160 11.49 6.70 6.04
N MET A 161 11.69 5.41 5.78
CA MET A 161 11.60 4.34 6.77
C MET A 161 12.95 3.87 7.31
N LEU A 162 14.09 4.18 6.68
CA LEU A 162 15.42 3.77 7.18
C LEU A 162 15.65 4.03 8.69
N PRO A 163 15.18 5.14 9.31
CA PRO A 163 15.37 5.37 10.75
C PRO A 163 14.79 4.27 11.66
N ILE A 164 13.78 3.50 11.23
CA ILE A 164 13.24 2.38 12.03
C ILE A 164 14.29 1.34 12.39
N ILE A 165 15.35 1.22 11.59
CA ILE A 165 16.46 0.29 11.80
C ILE A 165 17.24 0.65 13.07
N ALA A 166 17.33 1.94 13.42
CA ALA A 166 17.99 2.40 14.65
C ALA A 166 17.13 2.10 15.89
N PHE A 167 15.81 2.28 15.78
CA PHE A 167 14.88 2.02 16.88
C PHE A 167 14.53 0.53 17.06
N THR A 168 14.64 -0.31 16.02
CA THR A 168 14.27 -1.73 16.10
C THR A 168 15.42 -2.60 16.62
N ALA A 169 15.19 -3.38 17.67
CA ALA A 169 16.14 -4.40 18.11
C ALA A 169 15.45 -5.65 18.67
N ILE A 170 16.26 -6.67 18.94
CA ILE A 170 15.86 -7.79 19.77
C ILE A 170 16.17 -7.46 21.24
N GLN A 171 15.23 -7.78 22.14
CA GLN A 171 15.38 -7.63 23.58
C GLN A 171 15.14 -8.96 24.30
N ASN A 172 15.93 -9.25 25.33
CA ASN A 172 15.75 -10.45 26.15
C ASN A 172 14.67 -10.16 27.21
N THR A 173 13.54 -10.86 27.15
CA THR A 173 12.45 -10.78 28.14
C THR A 173 12.65 -11.81 29.26
N SER A 174 13.34 -12.91 28.96
CA SER A 174 13.83 -13.89 29.95
C SER A 174 15.09 -14.58 29.41
N PRO A 175 15.81 -15.39 30.21
CA PRO A 175 17.00 -16.14 29.73
C PRO A 175 16.74 -17.04 28.52
N THR A 176 15.48 -17.39 28.26
CA THR A 176 15.04 -18.28 27.16
C THR A 176 14.11 -17.62 26.16
N LYS A 177 13.75 -16.34 26.34
CA LYS A 177 12.80 -15.62 25.47
C LYS A 177 13.34 -14.27 25.03
N VAL A 178 13.40 -14.12 23.71
CA VAL A 178 13.77 -12.90 23.01
C VAL A 178 12.50 -12.33 22.36
N GLN A 179 12.32 -11.01 22.35
CA GLN A 179 11.26 -10.32 21.63
C GLN A 179 11.87 -9.39 20.57
N CYS A 180 11.16 -9.19 19.46
CA CYS A 180 11.53 -8.21 18.43
C CYS A 180 10.66 -6.97 18.64
N THR A 181 11.27 -5.86 19.05
CA THR A 181 10.56 -4.67 19.52
C THR A 181 11.18 -3.41 18.94
N ILE A 182 10.36 -2.37 18.83
CA ILE A 182 10.85 -1.01 18.72
C ILE A 182 11.29 -0.60 20.13
N ASN A 183 12.59 -0.36 20.33
CA ASN A 183 13.18 0.09 21.58
C ASN A 183 12.66 1.48 21.92
N PHE A 184 12.01 1.62 23.08
CA PHE A 184 11.61 2.91 23.64
C PHE A 184 12.79 3.63 24.28
N PRO A 185 13.03 4.91 23.94
CA PRO A 185 14.04 5.72 24.60
C PRO A 185 14.09 5.66 26.13
N TYR A 186 15.23 5.34 26.74
CA TYR A 186 15.59 6.00 28.00
C TYR A 186 16.24 7.35 27.64
N SER A 187 15.67 8.43 28.19
CA SER A 187 16.01 9.85 27.95
C SER A 187 16.26 10.26 26.48
N GLU A 188 17.52 10.29 26.02
CA GLU A 188 17.96 11.09 24.86
C GLU A 188 17.25 10.74 23.55
N SER A 189 17.13 9.45 23.23
CA SER A 189 16.49 9.03 21.98
C SER A 189 14.95 8.99 22.05
N ARG A 190 14.31 9.41 23.16
CA ARG A 190 12.85 9.65 23.17
C ARG A 190 12.47 10.76 22.21
N VAL A 191 13.21 11.87 22.17
CA VAL A 191 12.92 12.99 21.27
C VAL A 191 12.97 12.54 19.81
N LEU A 192 14.00 11.75 19.44
CA LEU A 192 14.13 11.18 18.09
C LEU A 192 12.99 10.20 17.77
N TYR A 193 12.55 9.38 18.73
CA TYR A 193 11.40 8.49 18.55
C TYR A 193 10.08 9.27 18.40
N SER A 194 9.88 10.33 19.19
CA SER A 194 8.71 11.21 19.07
C SER A 194 8.67 11.96 17.75
N ILE A 195 9.82 12.45 17.27
CA ILE A 195 9.96 13.03 15.92
C ILE A 195 9.63 11.97 14.86
N PHE A 196 10.13 10.73 15.02
CA PHE A 196 9.83 9.62 14.12
C PHE A 196 8.32 9.36 14.04
N VAL A 197 7.65 9.11 15.16
CA VAL A 197 6.20 8.89 15.21
C VAL A 197 5.42 10.09 14.67
N ALA A 198 5.84 11.32 14.96
CA ALA A 198 5.20 12.53 14.47
C ALA A 198 5.30 12.69 12.94
N TYR A 199 6.48 12.50 12.34
CA TYR A 199 6.60 12.62 10.88
C TYR A 199 5.95 11.43 10.16
N THR A 200 6.08 10.21 10.68
CA THR A 200 5.49 9.03 10.02
C THR A 200 3.97 9.08 10.07
N SER A 201 3.36 9.45 11.20
CA SER A 201 1.90 9.67 11.30
C SER A 201 1.45 10.83 10.41
N THR A 202 2.21 11.94 10.37
CA THR A 202 1.85 13.08 9.52
C THR A 202 1.87 12.72 8.03
N ILE A 203 2.92 12.06 7.55
CA ILE A 203 3.10 11.74 6.13
C ILE A 203 2.22 10.56 5.68
N THR A 204 1.96 9.57 6.55
CA THR A 204 1.17 8.38 6.16
C THR A 204 -0.29 8.42 6.56
N PHE A 205 -0.73 9.39 7.36
CA PHE A 205 -2.12 9.52 7.80
C PHE A 205 -2.65 10.94 7.60
N VAL A 206 -2.13 11.94 8.32
CA VAL A 206 -2.73 13.29 8.35
C VAL A 206 -2.73 13.99 6.98
N LEU A 207 -1.58 14.06 6.32
CA LEU A 207 -1.42 14.75 5.04
C LEU A 207 -2.16 14.03 3.89
N PRO A 208 -2.04 12.71 3.70
CA PRO A 208 -2.79 11.99 2.67
C PRO A 208 -4.30 12.10 2.87
N LEU A 209 -4.81 11.93 4.09
CA LEU A 209 -6.25 12.03 4.34
C LEU A 209 -6.79 13.42 4.04
N SER A 210 -6.05 14.46 4.42
CA SER A 210 -6.40 15.86 4.09
C SER A 210 -6.47 16.08 2.58
N LEU A 211 -5.45 15.63 1.85
CA LEU A 211 -5.32 15.77 0.40
C LEU A 211 -6.40 14.97 -0.36
N MET A 212 -6.64 13.72 0.03
CA MET A 212 -7.65 12.83 -0.57
C MET A 212 -9.05 13.36 -0.29
N THR A 213 -9.33 13.82 0.93
CA THR A 213 -10.62 14.45 1.30
C THR A 213 -10.88 15.69 0.45
N TYR A 214 -9.88 16.58 0.30
CA TYR A 214 -9.98 17.73 -0.60
C TYR A 214 -10.33 17.32 -2.04
N PHE A 215 -9.61 16.33 -2.60
CA PHE A 215 -9.88 15.85 -3.96
C PHE A 215 -11.30 15.28 -4.11
N TYR A 216 -11.80 14.50 -3.14
CA TYR A 216 -13.15 13.95 -3.24
C TYR A 216 -14.28 14.95 -2.98
N ILE A 217 -14.05 15.98 -2.15
CA ILE A 217 -14.96 17.14 -2.06
C ILE A 217 -15.10 17.82 -3.44
N GLN A 218 -13.98 18.06 -4.14
CA GLN A 218 -14.00 18.68 -5.47
C GLN A 218 -14.67 17.78 -6.52
N ILE A 219 -14.40 16.47 -6.50
CA ILE A 219 -15.05 15.49 -7.39
C ILE A 219 -16.57 15.48 -7.15
N VAL A 220 -17.03 15.43 -5.91
CA VAL A 220 -18.47 15.44 -5.57
C VAL A 220 -19.13 16.76 -6.01
N ARG A 221 -18.51 17.91 -5.74
CA ARG A 221 -18.99 19.23 -6.21
C ARG A 221 -19.13 19.26 -7.74
N ARG A 222 -18.11 18.80 -8.48
CA ARG A 222 -18.14 18.78 -9.95
C ARG A 222 -19.20 17.84 -10.50
N LEU A 223 -19.36 16.65 -9.91
CA LEU A 223 -20.38 15.68 -10.33
C LEU A 223 -21.80 16.20 -10.07
N LYS A 224 -22.07 16.83 -8.91
CA LYS A 224 -23.37 17.48 -8.62
C LYS A 224 -23.70 18.55 -9.67
N HIS A 225 -22.76 19.44 -9.99
CA HIS A 225 -22.95 20.49 -11.00
C HIS A 225 -23.19 19.91 -12.41
N GLN A 226 -22.50 18.82 -12.79
CA GLN A 226 -22.71 18.16 -14.08
C GLN A 226 -24.06 17.45 -14.19
N VAL A 227 -24.64 16.96 -13.09
CA VAL A 227 -26.00 16.40 -13.05
C VAL A 227 -27.06 17.50 -13.20
N SER A 228 -26.85 18.67 -12.59
CA SER A 228 -27.76 19.83 -12.73
C SER A 228 -27.85 20.33 -14.19
N GLN A 229 -26.74 20.35 -14.93
CA GLN A 229 -26.70 20.82 -16.33
C GLN A 229 -26.79 19.70 -17.40
N GLN A 230 -27.20 18.47 -17.06
CA GLN A 230 -26.68 17.28 -17.76
C GLN A 230 -27.00 17.18 -19.27
N HIS A 231 -28.15 17.70 -19.72
CA HIS A 231 -28.72 17.64 -21.08
C HIS A 231 -27.83 16.99 -22.16
N ARG A 232 -26.97 17.76 -22.85
CA ARG A 232 -26.26 17.34 -24.08
C ARG A 232 -25.03 16.44 -23.83
N ARG A 233 -25.10 15.48 -22.88
CA ARG A 233 -23.97 14.61 -22.48
C ARG A 233 -24.41 13.17 -22.17
N SER A 234 -23.57 12.17 -22.46
CA SER A 234 -23.91 10.75 -22.30
C SER A 234 -23.99 10.31 -20.82
N ARG A 235 -25.20 9.90 -20.38
CA ARG A 235 -25.50 9.34 -19.05
C ARG A 235 -24.53 8.21 -18.66
N THR A 236 -24.09 7.40 -19.62
CA THR A 236 -23.23 6.23 -19.42
C THR A 236 -21.82 6.62 -18.94
N SER A 237 -21.23 7.68 -19.50
CA SER A 237 -19.88 8.17 -19.12
C SER A 237 -19.87 8.69 -17.67
N ILE A 238 -20.91 9.43 -17.28
CA ILE A 238 -21.08 9.98 -15.93
C ILE A 238 -21.28 8.84 -14.90
N ARG A 239 -22.10 7.82 -15.23
CA ARG A 239 -22.31 6.66 -14.35
C ARG A 239 -21.00 5.90 -14.08
N THR A 240 -20.16 5.68 -15.09
CA THR A 240 -18.85 5.03 -14.93
C THR A 240 -17.90 5.87 -14.07
N ARG A 241 -17.82 7.19 -14.29
CA ARG A 241 -17.01 8.10 -13.46
C ARG A 241 -17.44 8.10 -12.00
N ARG A 242 -18.75 8.10 -11.72
CA ARG A 242 -19.31 8.02 -10.37
C ARG A 242 -18.96 6.68 -9.69
N LYS A 243 -19.14 5.54 -10.37
CA LYS A 243 -18.75 4.21 -9.83
C LYS A 243 -17.29 4.18 -9.37
N VAL A 244 -16.37 4.65 -10.22
CA VAL A 244 -14.93 4.63 -9.90
C VAL A 244 -14.55 5.67 -8.82
N SER A 245 -15.32 6.74 -8.66
CA SER A 245 -15.12 7.69 -7.54
C SER A 245 -15.58 7.08 -6.21
N VAL A 246 -16.70 6.36 -6.21
CA VAL A 246 -17.19 5.61 -5.02
C VAL A 246 -16.22 4.48 -4.64
N LEU A 247 -15.61 3.81 -5.63
CA LEU A 247 -14.58 2.80 -5.42
C LEU A 247 -13.40 3.33 -4.57
N VAL A 248 -12.79 4.43 -5.00
CA VAL A 248 -11.62 4.97 -4.28
C VAL A 248 -12.02 5.62 -2.95
N LEU A 249 -13.23 6.19 -2.85
CA LEU A 249 -13.78 6.63 -1.55
C LEU A 249 -13.90 5.45 -0.56
N ALA A 250 -14.36 4.29 -1.01
CA ALA A 250 -14.44 3.09 -0.15
C ALA A 250 -13.04 2.63 0.31
N VAL A 251 -12.03 2.66 -0.56
CA VAL A 251 -10.63 2.36 -0.17
C VAL A 251 -10.12 3.38 0.86
N ILE A 252 -10.41 4.67 0.69
CA ILE A 252 -10.07 5.72 1.68
C ILE A 252 -10.71 5.42 3.03
N SER A 253 -12.01 5.11 3.07
CA SER A 253 -12.72 4.81 4.31
C SER A 253 -12.14 3.58 5.02
N VAL A 254 -11.79 2.52 4.29
CA VAL A 254 -11.11 1.34 4.85
C VAL A 254 -9.75 1.74 5.43
N HIS A 255 -8.95 2.51 4.70
CA HIS A 255 -7.64 2.98 5.15
C HIS A 255 -7.74 3.82 6.44
N ILE A 256 -8.71 4.73 6.53
CA ILE A 256 -8.99 5.49 7.77
C ILE A 256 -9.29 4.52 8.91
N CYS A 257 -10.31 3.67 8.77
CA CYS A 257 -10.76 2.78 9.85
C CYS A 257 -9.66 1.82 10.32
N CYS A 258 -8.79 1.37 9.42
CA CYS A 258 -7.76 0.39 9.72
C CYS A 258 -6.46 1.02 10.25
N CYS A 259 -6.06 2.20 9.75
CA CYS A 259 -4.80 2.84 10.15
C CYS A 259 -4.95 3.78 11.35
N SER A 260 -6.15 4.30 11.64
CA SER A 260 -6.38 5.18 12.78
C SER A 260 -5.99 4.54 14.13
N PRO A 261 -6.36 3.28 14.45
CA PRO A 261 -6.03 2.68 15.75
C PRO A 261 -4.52 2.53 15.96
N TYR A 262 -3.78 2.17 14.91
CA TYR A 262 -2.31 2.09 14.95
C TYR A 262 -1.68 3.46 15.23
N TRP A 263 -2.06 4.51 14.49
CA TRP A 263 -1.48 5.83 14.70
C TRP A 263 -1.91 6.46 16.03
N ALA A 264 -3.15 6.25 16.46
CA ALA A 264 -3.60 6.64 17.79
C ALA A 264 -2.79 5.93 18.89
N PHE A 265 -2.59 4.61 18.79
CA PHE A 265 -1.78 3.85 19.73
C PHE A 265 -0.34 4.37 19.81
N GLN A 266 0.31 4.59 18.66
CA GLN A 266 1.67 5.12 18.63
C GLN A 266 1.77 6.53 19.23
N VAL A 267 0.82 7.42 18.94
CA VAL A 267 0.80 8.78 19.55
C VAL A 267 0.54 8.72 21.06
N ILE A 268 -0.42 7.91 21.52
CA ILE A 268 -0.77 7.79 22.95
C ILE A 268 0.40 7.22 23.76
N THR A 269 1.06 6.17 23.26
CA THR A 269 2.22 5.55 23.93
C THR A 269 3.44 6.46 23.94
N THR A 270 3.65 7.24 22.88
CA THR A 270 4.76 8.19 22.75
C THR A 270 4.57 9.47 23.59
N SER A 271 3.32 9.83 23.90
CA SER A 271 2.97 11.01 24.72
C SER A 271 2.85 10.71 26.22
N GLU A 272 3.18 9.49 26.64
CA GLU A 272 3.11 9.02 28.04
C GLU A 272 1.69 9.15 28.66
N LEU A 273 0.65 9.28 27.82
CA LEU A 273 -0.76 9.43 28.23
C LEU A 273 -1.35 8.19 28.91
N LEU A 274 -0.72 7.03 28.77
CA LEU A 274 -1.08 5.77 29.43
C LEU A 274 0.13 5.22 30.20
N PRO A 275 -0.07 4.71 31.44
CA PRO A 275 0.97 3.98 32.15
C PRO A 275 1.44 2.78 31.35
N GLN A 276 2.77 2.64 31.18
CA GLN A 276 3.40 1.54 30.44
C GLN A 276 3.13 0.16 31.04
N THR A 277 2.64 0.09 32.28
CA THR A 277 2.23 -1.12 33.00
C THR A 277 0.80 -1.58 32.72
N SER A 278 0.03 -0.86 31.90
CA SER A 278 -1.38 -1.19 31.66
C SER A 278 -1.56 -2.46 30.81
N SER A 279 -2.37 -3.41 31.32
CA SER A 279 -2.61 -4.73 30.70
C SER A 279 -3.25 -4.67 29.30
N ILE A 280 -3.83 -3.52 28.94
CA ILE A 280 -4.46 -3.26 27.63
C ILE A 280 -3.46 -3.00 26.49
N LEU A 281 -2.21 -2.61 26.78
CA LEU A 281 -1.24 -2.20 25.76
C LEU A 281 -0.96 -3.29 24.71
N VAL A 282 -0.75 -4.54 25.14
CA VAL A 282 -0.40 -5.65 24.24
C VAL A 282 -1.58 -6.08 23.36
N PRO A 283 -2.82 -6.29 23.89
CA PRO A 283 -4.00 -6.49 23.05
C PRO A 283 -4.25 -5.35 22.07
N THR A 284 -4.17 -4.08 22.50
CA THR A 284 -4.42 -2.92 21.63
C THR A 284 -3.39 -2.80 20.51
N SER A 285 -2.09 -3.01 20.81
CA SER A 285 -1.03 -3.07 19.78
C SER A 285 -1.30 -4.18 18.76
N SER A 286 -1.65 -5.38 19.25
CA SER A 286 -1.95 -6.55 18.40
C SER A 286 -3.14 -6.30 17.48
N ILE A 287 -4.25 -5.78 18.02
CA ILE A 287 -5.46 -5.44 17.26
C ILE A 287 -5.16 -4.33 16.23
N SER A 288 -4.37 -3.32 16.60
CA SER A 288 -3.97 -2.25 15.68
C SER A 288 -3.12 -2.78 14.52
N GLN A 289 -2.17 -3.68 14.79
CA GLN A 289 -1.37 -4.35 13.75
C GLN A 289 -2.25 -5.26 12.85
N PHE A 290 -3.20 -5.98 13.43
CA PHE A 290 -4.16 -6.80 12.68
C PHE A 290 -4.99 -5.96 11.70
N LEU A 291 -5.44 -4.77 12.12
CA LEU A 291 -6.19 -3.88 11.23
C LEU A 291 -5.35 -3.39 10.04
N LEU A 292 -4.04 -3.18 10.21
CA LEU A 292 -3.15 -2.91 9.07
C LEU A 292 -3.12 -4.09 8.06
N PHE A 293 -3.09 -5.35 8.53
CA PHE A 293 -3.20 -6.52 7.65
C PHE A 293 -4.56 -6.61 6.94
N VAL A 294 -5.65 -6.21 7.61
CA VAL A 294 -6.98 -6.10 7.00
C VAL A 294 -7.02 -5.02 5.92
N ASN A 295 -6.34 -3.88 6.09
CA ASN A 295 -6.26 -2.82 5.07
C ASN A 295 -5.70 -3.35 3.74
N SER A 296 -4.50 -3.94 3.76
CA SER A 296 -3.85 -4.51 2.56
C SER A 296 -4.63 -5.67 1.93
N SER A 297 -5.36 -6.44 2.74
CA SER A 297 -6.19 -7.56 2.26
C SER A 297 -7.52 -7.10 1.65
N THR A 298 -8.00 -5.91 2.03
CA THR A 298 -9.29 -5.36 1.60
C THR A 298 -9.19 -4.63 0.25
N ASN A 299 -7.99 -4.18 -0.15
CA ASN A 299 -7.76 -3.50 -1.43
C ASN A 299 -8.35 -4.27 -2.64
N PRO A 300 -8.01 -5.57 -2.88
CA PRO A 300 -8.62 -6.38 -3.93
C PRO A 300 -10.13 -6.55 -3.82
N ILE A 301 -10.67 -6.65 -2.59
CA ILE A 301 -12.09 -6.85 -2.31
C ILE A 301 -12.88 -5.64 -2.80
N VAL A 302 -12.43 -4.42 -2.47
CA VAL A 302 -13.07 -3.18 -2.91
C VAL A 302 -13.05 -3.08 -4.44
N TYR A 303 -11.94 -3.44 -5.10
CA TYR A 303 -11.86 -3.52 -6.57
C TYR A 303 -12.82 -4.56 -7.17
N ALA A 304 -12.96 -5.73 -6.55
CA ALA A 304 -13.83 -6.82 -6.99
C ALA A 304 -15.31 -6.44 -6.98
N PHE A 305 -15.79 -5.76 -5.93
CA PHE A 305 -17.20 -5.45 -5.76
C PHE A 305 -17.68 -4.27 -6.63
N LEU A 306 -16.86 -3.23 -6.81
CA LEU A 306 -17.30 -1.99 -7.47
C LEU A 306 -16.78 -1.82 -8.92
N SER A 307 -15.80 -2.62 -9.37
CA SER A 307 -15.33 -2.60 -10.76
C SER A 307 -15.87 -3.78 -11.59
N GLU A 308 -16.55 -3.48 -12.70
CA GLU A 308 -17.11 -4.51 -13.61
C GLU A 308 -16.04 -5.46 -14.17
N ILE A 309 -14.82 -4.98 -14.38
CA ILE A 309 -13.72 -5.77 -14.99
C ILE A 309 -13.18 -6.77 -13.98
N PHE A 310 -12.78 -6.30 -12.78
CA PHE A 310 -12.28 -7.18 -11.73
C PHE A 310 -13.34 -8.21 -11.33
N ARG A 311 -14.61 -7.81 -11.17
CA ARG A 311 -15.70 -8.75 -10.87
C ARG A 311 -15.82 -9.91 -11.88
N LEU A 312 -15.58 -9.65 -13.17
CA LEU A 312 -15.58 -10.68 -14.21
C LEU A 312 -14.33 -11.57 -14.12
N SER A 313 -13.16 -11.02 -13.81
CA SER A 313 -11.93 -11.80 -13.58
C SER A 313 -12.00 -12.66 -12.32
N PHE A 314 -12.52 -12.14 -11.21
CA PHE A 314 -12.79 -12.91 -9.98
C PHE A 314 -13.75 -14.06 -10.27
N LYS A 315 -14.89 -13.80 -10.91
CA LYS A 315 -15.79 -14.87 -11.37
C LYS A 315 -15.03 -15.88 -12.23
N ARG A 316 -14.24 -15.44 -13.21
CA ARG A 316 -13.46 -16.33 -14.07
C ARG A 316 -12.51 -17.24 -13.28
N VAL A 317 -11.83 -16.76 -12.24
CA VAL A 317 -10.97 -17.66 -11.42
C VAL A 317 -11.81 -18.70 -10.69
N PHE A 318 -12.91 -18.29 -10.04
CA PHE A 318 -13.82 -19.24 -9.36
C PHE A 318 -14.51 -20.23 -10.31
N TYR A 319 -14.76 -19.86 -11.58
CA TYR A 319 -15.36 -20.75 -12.59
C TYR A 319 -14.34 -21.47 -13.50
N CYS A 320 -13.08 -21.04 -13.59
CA CYS A 320 -12.05 -21.73 -14.38
C CYS A 320 -11.59 -23.04 -13.73
N CYS A 321 -11.80 -23.21 -12.43
CA CYS A 321 -11.72 -24.52 -11.78
C CYS A 321 -12.80 -25.51 -12.27
N LEU A 322 -13.73 -25.08 -13.13
CA LEU A 322 -14.83 -25.88 -13.69
C LEU A 322 -14.91 -25.85 -15.23
N SER A 323 -14.09 -25.06 -15.94
CA SER A 323 -14.09 -25.06 -17.42
C SER A 323 -12.79 -24.53 -18.04
N THR A 324 -12.16 -25.39 -18.84
CA THR A 324 -11.00 -25.10 -19.70
C THR A 324 -11.44 -24.78 -21.13
N ASN A 325 -11.75 -23.51 -21.43
CA ASN A 325 -11.57 -22.82 -22.73
C ASN A 325 -12.44 -21.56 -22.79
N ASP A 326 -11.92 -20.37 -22.43
CA ASP A 326 -12.76 -19.16 -22.55
C ASP A 326 -12.02 -17.80 -22.64
N ASN A 327 -10.90 -17.73 -23.37
CA ASN A 327 -10.19 -16.45 -23.56
C ASN A 327 -10.97 -15.40 -24.41
N GLN A 328 -12.10 -15.77 -25.01
CA GLN A 328 -12.81 -15.00 -26.03
C GLN A 328 -13.87 -14.01 -25.46
N PHE A 329 -14.57 -14.38 -24.39
CA PHE A 329 -15.75 -13.65 -23.89
C PHE A 329 -15.49 -12.19 -23.42
N LEU A 330 -14.30 -11.91 -22.89
CA LEU A 330 -13.91 -10.57 -22.43
C LEU A 330 -13.56 -9.63 -23.61
N HIS A 331 -13.14 -10.21 -24.74
CA HIS A 331 -13.02 -9.48 -26.01
C HIS A 331 -14.40 -9.10 -26.55
N GLU A 332 -15.34 -10.04 -26.55
CA GLU A 332 -16.67 -9.90 -27.13
C GLU A 332 -17.56 -8.87 -26.42
N LYS A 333 -17.74 -8.97 -25.09
CA LYS A 333 -18.53 -7.98 -24.32
C LYS A 333 -17.95 -6.55 -24.37
N THR A 334 -16.66 -6.42 -24.67
CA THR A 334 -16.00 -5.12 -24.85
C THR A 334 -16.13 -4.59 -26.29
N ALA A 335 -16.22 -5.49 -27.29
CA ALA A 335 -16.50 -5.14 -28.69
C ALA A 335 -17.97 -4.70 -28.87
N ILE A 336 -18.92 -5.40 -28.26
CA ILE A 336 -20.36 -5.05 -28.31
C ILE A 336 -20.61 -3.64 -27.74
N LYS A 337 -19.91 -3.26 -26.65
CA LYS A 337 -19.96 -1.88 -26.10
C LYS A 337 -19.36 -0.80 -27.03
N ARG A 338 -18.53 -1.15 -28.04
CA ARG A 338 -18.08 -0.18 -29.08
C ARG A 338 -19.13 0.01 -30.17
N ASN A 339 -19.76 -1.07 -30.63
CA ASN A 339 -20.75 -1.00 -31.72
C ASN A 339 -22.01 -0.21 -31.32
N LEU A 340 -22.36 -0.20 -30.02
CA LEU A 340 -23.44 0.61 -29.45
C LEU A 340 -23.06 2.08 -29.15
N ALA A 341 -21.81 2.50 -29.39
CA ALA A 341 -21.31 3.83 -29.06
C ALA A 341 -21.03 4.72 -30.28
N LEU A 342 -21.16 4.19 -31.50
CA LEU A 342 -21.10 4.94 -32.75
C LEU A 342 -22.52 5.39 -33.14
N PRO A 343 -22.76 6.68 -33.41
CA PRO A 343 -23.95 7.10 -34.13
C PRO A 343 -23.95 6.44 -35.52
N SER A 344 -25.07 5.84 -35.90
CA SER A 344 -25.29 5.33 -37.25
C SER A 344 -25.25 6.48 -38.25
N ALA A 345 -24.10 6.68 -38.90
CA ALA A 345 -23.97 7.50 -40.09
C ALA A 345 -24.62 6.75 -41.26
N ARG A 346 -25.93 6.94 -41.42
CA ARG A 346 -26.75 6.29 -42.44
C ARG A 346 -26.49 6.93 -43.81
N ASN A 347 -25.36 6.59 -44.42
CA ASN A 347 -25.03 7.00 -45.78
C ASN A 347 -25.90 6.22 -46.77
N ASN A 348 -26.92 6.90 -47.31
CA ASN A 348 -27.68 6.40 -48.45
C ASN A 348 -26.81 6.44 -49.71
N ILE A 349 -26.19 5.32 -50.07
CA ILE A 349 -25.53 5.17 -51.39
C ILE A 349 -26.61 4.81 -52.41
N SER A 350 -27.06 5.79 -53.17
CA SER A 350 -27.83 5.57 -54.39
C SER A 350 -26.89 5.20 -55.54
N THR A 351 -27.12 4.04 -56.13
CA THR A 351 -26.40 3.59 -57.33
C THR A 351 -26.83 4.41 -58.54
N ARG A 352 -25.92 5.19 -59.14
CA ARG A 352 -26.07 5.62 -60.54
C ARG A 352 -24.73 5.73 -61.26
N THR A 353 -24.55 4.87 -62.25
CA THR A 353 -23.39 4.80 -63.14
C THR A 353 -23.34 5.98 -64.11
N LYS A 354 -22.13 6.51 -64.37
CA LYS A 354 -21.77 7.15 -65.65
C LYS A 354 -20.25 7.12 -65.87
N LYS A 355 -19.86 6.81 -67.11
CA LYS A 355 -18.45 6.68 -67.58
C LYS A 355 -17.87 8.05 -67.99
N GLN A 356 -16.58 8.28 -67.78
CA GLN A 356 -15.63 8.88 -68.75
C GLN A 356 -14.20 8.87 -68.16
N LYS A 357 -13.26 8.13 -68.78
CA LYS A 357 -12.22 8.57 -69.75
C LYS A 357 -10.98 9.22 -69.10
N ILE A 358 -9.89 8.44 -69.07
CA ILE A 358 -8.51 8.89 -68.81
C ILE A 358 -7.79 8.97 -70.16
N PRO A 359 -7.14 10.09 -70.52
CA PRO A 359 -6.13 10.13 -71.58
C PRO A 359 -4.72 9.86 -71.02
N MET A 360 -3.84 9.26 -71.82
CA MET A 360 -2.46 8.88 -71.47
C MET A 360 -1.47 9.51 -72.45
N LYS A 361 -0.48 10.26 -71.93
CA LYS A 361 0.79 10.72 -72.58
C LYS A 361 1.51 11.68 -71.61
N THR A 362 2.84 11.84 -71.54
CA THR A 362 3.99 11.22 -72.24
C THR A 362 5.19 11.17 -71.28
N ILE A 363 6.18 10.33 -71.55
CA ILE A 363 7.52 10.38 -70.94
C ILE A 363 8.27 11.65 -71.41
N ILE A 364 8.91 12.37 -70.49
CA ILE A 364 10.09 13.20 -70.78
C ILE A 364 11.13 12.93 -69.68
N SER A 365 12.33 12.55 -70.09
CA SER A 365 13.54 12.50 -69.29
C SER A 365 14.32 13.81 -69.43
N ASP A 366 15.00 14.27 -68.38
CA ASP A 366 16.21 15.06 -68.56
C ASP A 366 17.21 14.87 -67.41
N ASN A 367 18.49 14.75 -67.79
CA ASN A 367 19.65 14.79 -66.90
C ASN A 367 20.07 16.25 -66.66
N ASN A 368 20.72 16.56 -65.53
CA ASN A 368 22.14 16.91 -65.52
C ASN A 368 22.71 17.33 -64.15
N ASN A 369 24.04 17.39 -64.11
CA ASN A 369 24.92 17.50 -62.95
C ASN A 369 25.09 18.92 -62.35
N SER A 370 25.93 18.94 -61.30
CA SER A 370 27.00 19.91 -60.97
C SER A 370 26.72 21.14 -60.09
N ASP A 371 27.25 21.04 -58.86
CA ASP A 371 28.30 21.90 -58.27
C ASP A 371 27.99 23.11 -57.35
N MET A 372 29.02 23.34 -56.50
CA MET A 372 29.38 24.53 -55.69
C MET A 372 28.90 24.68 -54.22
N ASN A 373 29.67 24.00 -53.34
CA ASN A 373 30.61 24.57 -52.35
C ASN A 373 30.21 25.46 -51.15
N LEU A 374 30.88 25.13 -50.01
CA LEU A 374 31.22 25.93 -48.81
C LEU A 374 30.05 26.43 -47.92
N ASN A 375 30.17 26.52 -46.59
CA ASN A 375 31.38 26.67 -45.78
C ASN A 375 31.30 26.06 -44.34
N ASN A 376 32.49 25.84 -43.78
CA ASN A 376 32.87 25.30 -42.47
C ASN A 376 32.12 25.79 -41.20
N GLN A 377 31.98 24.90 -40.18
CA GLN A 377 32.85 24.90 -38.98
C GLN A 377 32.68 23.63 -38.10
N ARG A 378 33.66 23.36 -37.22
CA ARG A 378 34.01 22.03 -36.66
C ARG A 378 34.60 22.14 -35.24
N LEU A 379 34.63 21.03 -34.49
CA LEU A 379 35.34 20.78 -33.19
C LEU A 379 34.68 21.41 -31.92
N SER A 380 34.85 20.87 -30.70
CA SER A 380 35.65 19.71 -30.22
C SER A 380 35.12 19.10 -28.90
N ILE A 381 35.53 17.86 -28.62
CA ILE A 381 35.33 17.10 -27.37
C ILE A 381 36.41 17.46 -26.34
N THR A 382 36.10 17.40 -25.03
CA THR A 382 37.12 17.08 -24.01
C THR A 382 36.56 16.33 -22.80
N THR A 383 37.29 15.30 -22.35
CA THR A 383 37.01 14.46 -21.17
C THR A 383 38.09 14.70 -20.10
N LYS A 384 37.78 14.55 -18.81
CA LYS A 384 38.81 14.37 -17.75
C LYS A 384 38.31 13.60 -16.53
N GLN A 385 39.16 12.75 -15.97
CA GLN A 385 39.00 11.99 -14.71
C GLN A 385 39.97 12.51 -13.64
N THR A 386 39.69 12.28 -12.34
CA THR A 386 40.69 12.14 -11.26
C THR A 386 40.08 11.50 -9.97
N ASN A 387 40.94 11.00 -9.07
CA ASN A 387 40.64 10.14 -7.89
C ASN A 387 41.15 10.80 -6.55
N LEU A 388 41.19 10.24 -5.32
CA LEU A 388 40.97 8.92 -4.67
C LEU A 388 40.84 9.13 -3.10
N MET A 389 40.65 8.07 -2.29
CA MET A 389 40.76 7.98 -0.79
C MET A 389 39.66 8.69 0.07
N TYR A 390 39.40 8.35 1.36
CA TYR A 390 39.41 7.06 2.11
C TYR A 390 38.50 7.15 3.40
N GLU A 391 38.85 6.54 4.54
CA GLU A 391 37.94 6.13 5.66
C GLU A 391 38.61 6.18 7.08
N GLN A 392 37.82 5.95 8.16
CA GLN A 392 38.17 5.49 9.54
C GLN A 392 38.55 6.52 10.65
N SER A 393 38.31 6.32 11.97
CA SER A 393 37.43 5.39 12.76
C SER A 393 37.45 5.71 14.29
N ARG A 394 36.60 5.02 15.11
CA ARG A 394 36.72 4.73 16.59
C ARG A 394 36.38 5.85 17.62
N HIS A 395 35.94 5.61 18.88
CA HIS A 395 35.46 4.39 19.63
C HIS A 395 34.72 4.75 20.96
N SER A 396 33.89 3.82 21.50
CA SER A 396 33.56 3.56 22.94
C SER A 396 32.87 4.68 23.78
N SER A 397 32.05 4.43 24.83
CA SER A 397 32.10 3.38 25.88
C SER A 397 30.71 3.02 26.48
N LEU A 398 30.70 2.10 27.46
CA LEU A 398 29.52 1.38 28.00
C LEU A 398 28.50 2.23 28.80
N ALA A 399 27.25 1.76 28.78
CA ALA A 399 26.17 2.13 29.71
C ALA A 399 25.31 0.87 30.08
N PRO A 400 24.64 0.83 31.25
CA PRO A 400 23.90 -0.35 31.74
C PRO A 400 22.42 -0.39 31.31
N THR A 401 21.73 -1.51 31.58
CA THR A 401 20.30 -1.73 31.31
C THR A 401 19.58 -2.41 32.48
N MET A 402 18.41 -1.87 32.88
CA MET A 402 17.42 -2.60 33.69
C MET A 402 16.24 -3.01 32.80
N SER A 403 15.89 -4.30 32.82
CA SER A 403 14.80 -4.86 32.02
C SER A 403 13.57 -5.14 32.88
N ILE A 404 12.48 -4.39 32.65
CA ILE A 404 11.20 -4.60 33.33
C ILE A 404 10.41 -5.72 32.63
N PHE A 405 10.76 -6.97 32.93
CA PHE A 405 9.85 -8.13 32.87
C PHE A 405 10.18 -9.20 33.93
N SER A 406 10.73 -8.76 35.07
CA SER A 406 10.80 -9.53 36.31
C SER A 406 9.62 -9.18 37.22
N SER A 407 8.41 -9.57 36.81
CA SER A 407 7.35 -9.84 37.78
C SER A 407 7.45 -11.33 38.07
N GLU A 408 7.66 -11.68 39.34
CA GLU A 408 8.05 -13.02 39.85
C GLU A 408 9.53 -13.44 39.61
N ALA A 409 10.48 -12.77 40.29
CA ALA A 409 11.69 -13.41 40.86
C ALA A 409 12.55 -12.43 41.70
N SER A 410 12.03 -11.89 42.81
CA SER A 410 12.83 -11.02 43.70
C SER A 410 12.32 -10.97 45.15
N PHE A 411 12.20 -12.13 45.81
CA PHE A 411 12.12 -12.18 47.29
C PHE A 411 12.57 -13.53 47.90
N VAL A 412 13.79 -13.99 47.60
CA VAL A 412 14.55 -14.95 48.43
C VAL A 412 16.05 -14.64 48.31
N SER A 413 16.53 -13.59 48.98
CA SER A 413 17.98 -13.29 49.09
C SER A 413 18.32 -12.45 50.33
N GLU A 414 17.57 -12.62 51.43
CA GLU A 414 17.99 -12.22 52.78
C GLU A 414 17.55 -13.29 53.80
N LEU A 415 18.30 -14.40 53.79
CA LEU A 415 18.62 -15.28 54.93
C LEU A 415 19.58 -16.39 54.46
#